data_AF-A0A1M6SQ72-F1
#
_entry.id   AF-A0A1M6SQ72-F1
#
_cell.length_a   1.000
_cell.length_b   1.000
_cell.length_c   1.000
_cell.angle_alpha   90.00
_cell.angle_beta   90.00
_cell.angle_gamma   90.00
#
_symmetry.space_group_name_H-M   'P 1'
#
loop_
_entity.id
_entity.type
_entity.pdbx_description
1 polymer ?
#
loop_
_entity_poly.entity_id
_entity_poly.type
_entity_poly.pdbx_seq_one_letter_code
_entity_poly.pdbx_strand_id
1 'polypeptide(L)' 'MNKIKVLTVVYWIMFAVAIWAFYVSLRSKTQQLEYSLIALGVWAAAYGVHYYLKRLKNH' A
#
# COMPACT_ATOMS: atom_id res chain seq x y z
N MET A 1 22.45 1.95 3.00
CA MET A 1 21.32 2.51 2.23
C MET A 1 20.59 3.54 3.08
N ASN A 2 20.25 4.71 2.52
CA ASN A 2 19.58 5.77 3.26
C ASN A 2 18.18 5.29 3.71
N LYS A 3 17.82 5.41 5.00
CA LYS A 3 16.56 4.87 5.58
C LYS A 3 15.32 5.35 4.80
N ILE A 4 15.38 6.58 4.28
CA ILE A 4 14.35 7.20 3.43
C ILE A 4 14.16 6.43 2.10
N LYS A 5 15.26 6.00 1.46
CA LYS A 5 15.18 5.20 0.22
C LYS A 5 14.50 3.86 0.49
N VAL A 6 14.81 3.20 1.61
CA VAL A 6 14.19 1.92 1.98
C VAL A 6 12.69 2.08 2.20
N LEU A 7 12.26 3.08 2.98
CA LEU A 7 10.83 3.33 3.19
C LEU A 7 10.10 3.69 1.89
N THR A 8 10.76 4.39 0.96
CA THR A 8 10.17 4.74 -0.33
C THR A 8 9.97 3.50 -1.19
N VAL A 9 10.92 2.56 -1.20
CA VAL A 9 10.77 1.27 -1.89
C VAL A 9 9.64 0.45 -1.25
N VAL A 10 9.57 0.39 0.09
CA VAL A 10 8.50 -0.30 0.80
C VAL A 10 7.12 0.28 0.46
N TYR A 11 6.99 1.62 0.42
CA TYR A 11 5.76 2.29 -0.01
C TYR A 11 5.31 1.83 -1.40
N TRP A 12 6.22 1.82 -2.38
CA TRP A 12 5.89 1.40 -3.74
C TRP A 12 5.51 -0.08 -3.84
N ILE A 13 6.16 -0.95 -3.06
CA ILE A 13 5.80 -2.37 -2.98
C ILE A 13 4.37 -2.51 -2.42
N MET A 14 4.06 -1.85 -1.30
CA MET A 14 2.73 -1.90 -0.70
C MET A 14 1.66 -1.36 -1.65
N PHE A 15 1.97 -0.28 -2.36
CA PHE A 15 1.06 0.29 -3.35
C PHE A 15 0.79 -0.67 -4.52
N ALA A 16 1.81 -1.35 -5.03
CA ALA A 16 1.64 -2.37 -6.07
C ALA A 16 0.79 -3.56 -5.58
N VAL A 17 1.00 -4.00 -4.34
CA VAL A 17 0.20 -5.08 -3.73
C VAL A 17 -1.27 -4.66 -3.56
N ALA A 18 -1.53 -3.40 -3.17
CA ALA A 18 -2.89 -2.88 -3.07
C ALA A 18 -3.61 -2.88 -4.43
N ILE A 19 -2.93 -2.46 -5.50
CA ILE A 19 -3.48 -2.48 -6.86
C ILE A 19 -3.76 -3.91 -7.31
N TRP A 20 -2.85 -4.85 -7.05
CA TRP A 20 -3.05 -6.26 -7.40
C TRP A 20 -4.24 -6.87 -6.64
N ALA A 21 -4.33 -6.66 -5.33
CA ALA A 21 -5.47 -7.11 -4.53
C ALA A 21 -6.80 -6.50 -5.02
N PHE A 22 -6.79 -5.22 -5.40
CA PHE A 22 -7.96 -4.57 -5.98
C PHE A 22 -8.35 -5.16 -7.34
N TYR A 23 -7.37 -5.46 -8.19
CA TYR A 23 -7.61 -6.15 -9.46
C TYR A 23 -8.20 -7.55 -9.25
N VAL A 24 -7.67 -8.31 -8.30
CA VAL A 24 -8.20 -9.65 -7.94
C VAL A 24 -9.61 -9.53 -7.41
N SER A 25 -9.91 -8.52 -6.58
CA SER A 25 -11.28 -8.22 -6.13
C SER A 25 -12.23 -8.03 -7.32
N LEU A 26 -11.87 -7.18 -8.29
CA LEU A 26 -12.72 -6.94 -9.47
C LEU A 26 -12.91 -8.19 -10.33
N ARG A 27 -11.93 -9.10 -10.35
CA ARG A 27 -12.00 -10.33 -11.14
C ARG A 27 -12.74 -11.47 -10.43
N SER A 28 -12.73 -11.47 -9.10
CA SER A 28 -13.25 -12.56 -8.27
C SER A 28 -14.72 -12.33 -7.92
N LYS A 29 -15.61 -13.25 -8.30
CA LYS A 29 -17.05 -13.13 -7.99
C LYS A 29 -17.41 -13.58 -6.58
N THR A 30 -16.61 -14.44 -5.98
CA THR A 30 -16.87 -15.06 -4.66
C THR A 30 -16.12 -14.38 -3.53
N GLN A 31 -14.93 -13.83 -3.78
CA GLN A 31 -14.07 -13.22 -2.76
C GLN A 31 -13.88 -11.71 -2.96
N GLN A 32 -14.78 -11.06 -3.72
CA GLN A 32 -14.71 -9.63 -4.04
C GLN A 32 -14.56 -8.76 -2.77
N LEU A 33 -15.37 -9.04 -1.74
CA LEU A 33 -15.36 -8.24 -0.51
C LEU A 33 -14.05 -8.40 0.26
N GLU A 34 -13.55 -9.62 0.43
CA GLU A 34 -12.30 -9.90 1.14
C GLU A 34 -11.11 -9.22 0.47
N TYR A 35 -10.96 -9.38 -0.85
CA TYR A 35 -9.89 -8.73 -1.59
C TYR A 35 -10.03 -7.19 -1.62
N SER A 36 -11.25 -6.64 -1.60
CA SER A 36 -11.48 -5.20 -1.48
C SER A 36 -11.03 -4.66 -0.12
N LEU A 37 -11.34 -5.39 0.96
CA LEU A 37 -10.92 -5.04 2.32
C LEU A 37 -9.40 -5.14 2.47
N ILE A 38 -8.78 -6.17 1.90
CA ILE A 38 -7.32 -6.32 1.85
C ILE A 38 -6.70 -5.17 1.08
N ALA A 39 -7.21 -4.84 -0.11
CA ALA A 39 -6.72 -3.73 -0.92
C ALA A 39 -6.80 -2.39 -0.16
N LEU A 40 -7.93 -2.12 0.51
CA LEU A 40 -8.11 -0.93 1.35
C LEU A 40 -7.15 -0.91 2.54
N GLY A 41 -6.97 -2.02 3.24
CA GLY A 41 -6.06 -2.11 4.38
C GLY A 41 -4.59 -1.89 3.98
N VAL A 42 -4.15 -2.51 2.88
CA VAL A 42 -2.80 -2.33 2.34
C VAL A 42 -2.59 -0.90 1.86
N TRP A 43 -3.60 -0.31 1.21
CA TRP A 43 -3.55 1.09 0.77
C TRP A 43 -3.46 2.07 1.96
N ALA A 44 -4.24 1.87 3.01
CA ALA A 44 -4.18 2.68 4.23
C ALA A 44 -2.81 2.58 4.90
N ALA A 45 -2.23 1.39 4.96
CA ALA A 45 -0.89 1.18 5.50
C ALA A 45 0.20 1.86 4.64
N ALA A 46 0.09 1.79 3.31
CA ALA A 46 0.96 2.52 2.39
C ALA A 46 0.87 4.04 2.60
N TYR A 47 -0.35 4.57 2.78
CA TYR A 47 -0.57 5.98 3.08
C TYR A 47 0.11 6.39 4.40
N GLY A 48 0.03 5.55 5.44
CA GLY A 48 0.73 5.77 6.71
C GLY A 48 2.25 5.86 6.56
N VAL A 49 2.85 4.96 5.75
CA VAL A 49 4.28 5.01 5.43
C VAL A 49 4.64 6.29 4.68
N HIS A 50 3.82 6.71 3.72
CA HIS A 50 4.02 7.96 2.98
C HIS A 50 3.93 9.19 3.89
N TYR A 51 2.95 9.23 4.79
CA TYR A 51 2.78 10.31 5.76
C TYR A 51 4.01 10.40 6.70
N TYR A 52 4.49 9.26 7.20
CA TYR A 52 5.69 9.21 8.04
C TYR A 52 6.95 9.66 7.29
N LEU A 53 7.12 9.24 6.03
CA LEU A 53 8.20 9.71 5.15
C LEU A 53 8.17 11.24 4.97
N LYS A 54 6.98 11.81 4.73
CA LYS A 54 6.80 13.26 4.57
C LYS A 54 7.19 14.01 5.84
N ARG A 55 6.84 13.46 7.01
CA ARG A 55 7.22 14.02 8.31
C ARG A 55 8.73 13.97 8.55
N LEU A 56 9.38 12.86 8.19
CA LEU A 56 10.84 12.71 8.29
C LEU A 56 11.63 13.58 7.31
N LYS A 57 11.06 13.94 6.17
CA LYS A 57 11.72 14.79 5.16
C LYS A 57 11.62 16.28 5.48
N ASN A 58 10.62 16.68 6.27
CA ASN A 58 10.37 18.06 6.68
C ASN A 58 11.05 18.45 8.02
N HIS A 59 11.75 17.50 8.66
CA HIS A 59 12.59 17.69 9.84
C HIS A 59 14.06 17.52 9.45
#